data_AF-A0A8K0DN27-F1
#
_entry.id   AF-A0A8K0DN27-F1
#
_cell.length_a   1.000
_cell.length_b   1.000
_cell.length_c   1.000
_cell.angle_alpha   90.00
_cell.angle_beta   90.00
_cell.angle_gamma   90.00
#
_symmetry.space_group_name_H-M   'P 1'
#
loop_
_entity.id
_entity.type
_entity.pdbx_description
1 polymer ?
#
loop_
_entity_poly.entity_id
_entity_poly.type
_entity_poly.pdbx_seq_one_letter_code
_entity_poly.pdbx_strand_id
1 'polypeptide(L)'
;ATKNFIEVVNKVRFRRKLGPVSWSTAVRFLIARKFDVARAVALFEQNELTRQREGLMHFDPVNDPLKSELHTGKFTVLPTRDATGAAIAVFTAHRHLPMNSTHQMTLQGVVYQLDAALQDPITQRAGIVFIYDMSNSKYSNFDYDLSQKILTLLK
;
A
#
# COMPACT_ATOMS: atom_id res chain seq x y z
N ALA A 1 -23.71 -6.51 -3.49
CA ALA A 1 -22.39 -6.06 -3.99
C ALA A 1 -21.29 -7.11 -3.75
N THR A 2 -20.99 -7.49 -2.50
CA THR A 2 -19.84 -8.37 -2.16
C THR A 2 -19.84 -9.75 -2.83
N LYS A 3 -20.99 -10.44 -2.85
CA LYS A 3 -21.10 -11.74 -3.57
C LYS A 3 -20.80 -11.62 -5.06
N ASN A 4 -21.32 -10.57 -5.70
CA ASN A 4 -21.11 -10.31 -7.14
C ASN A 4 -19.63 -10.02 -7.43
N PHE A 5 -18.98 -9.18 -6.62
CA PHE A 5 -17.53 -8.94 -6.73
C PHE A 5 -16.72 -10.24 -6.62
N ILE A 6 -16.98 -11.05 -5.59
CA ILE A 6 -16.26 -12.32 -5.36
C ILE A 6 -16.47 -13.27 -6.54
N GLU A 7 -17.69 -13.36 -7.07
CA GLU A 7 -17.99 -14.22 -8.20
C GLU A 7 -17.24 -13.80 -9.47
N VAL A 8 -17.25 -12.50 -9.80
CA VAL A 8 -16.55 -11.96 -10.98
C VAL A 8 -15.04 -12.20 -10.86
N VAL A 9 -14.45 -11.84 -9.72
CA VAL A 9 -13.00 -11.95 -9.51
C VAL A 9 -12.57 -13.42 -9.45
N ASN A 10 -13.31 -14.29 -8.73
CA ASN A 10 -12.94 -15.71 -8.63
C ASN A 10 -13.07 -16.43 -9.98
N LYS A 11 -14.01 -16.05 -10.86
CA LYS A 11 -14.06 -16.59 -12.23
C LYS A 11 -12.76 -16.32 -13.01
N VAL A 12 -12.21 -15.10 -12.88
CA VAL A 12 -10.95 -14.72 -13.52
C VAL A 12 -9.75 -15.41 -12.85
N ARG A 13 -9.70 -15.43 -11.52
CA ARG A 13 -8.61 -16.06 -10.75
C ARG A 13 -8.56 -17.57 -10.93
N PHE A 14 -9.71 -18.24 -11.04
CA PHE A 14 -9.79 -19.68 -11.32
C PHE A 14 -9.15 -20.02 -12.67
N ARG A 15 -9.40 -19.21 -13.71
CA ARG A 15 -8.73 -19.36 -15.02
C ARG A 15 -7.21 -19.22 -14.93
N ARG A 16 -6.73 -18.41 -13.98
CA ARG A 16 -5.30 -18.18 -13.71
C ARG A 16 -4.70 -19.16 -12.68
N LYS A 17 -5.46 -20.17 -12.23
CA LYS A 17 -5.07 -21.11 -11.16
C LYS A 17 -4.67 -20.42 -9.84
N LEU A 18 -5.24 -19.25 -9.56
CA LEU A 18 -5.06 -18.51 -8.31
C LEU A 18 -6.18 -18.88 -7.34
N GLY A 19 -5.88 -18.86 -6.03
CA GLY A 19 -6.85 -19.15 -4.97
C GLY A 19 -8.01 -18.14 -4.91
N PRO A 20 -9.12 -18.48 -4.22
CA PRO A 20 -10.25 -17.58 -4.08
C PRO A 20 -9.90 -16.34 -3.25
N VAL A 21 -10.56 -15.21 -3.53
CA VAL A 21 -10.45 -13.99 -2.71
C VAL A 21 -11.29 -14.15 -1.45
N SER A 22 -10.74 -13.74 -0.29
CA SER A 22 -11.48 -13.74 0.98
C SER A 22 -12.54 -12.63 1.03
N TRP A 23 -13.58 -12.85 1.85
CA TRP A 23 -14.64 -11.86 2.04
C TRP A 23 -14.11 -10.51 2.53
N SER A 24 -13.17 -10.52 3.48
CA SER A 24 -12.55 -9.31 4.03
C SER A 24 -11.85 -8.49 2.94
N THR A 25 -11.16 -9.16 2.01
CA THR A 25 -10.48 -8.47 0.90
C THR A 25 -11.51 -7.86 -0.04
N ALA A 26 -12.55 -8.61 -0.41
CA ALA A 26 -13.63 -8.09 -1.25
C ALA A 26 -14.30 -6.84 -0.66
N VAL A 27 -14.56 -6.83 0.65
CA VAL A 27 -15.15 -5.69 1.34
C VAL A 27 -14.24 -4.45 1.27
N ARG A 28 -12.91 -4.58 1.42
CA ARG A 28 -11.97 -3.44 1.34
C ARG A 28 -12.05 -2.72 -0.01
N PHE A 29 -12.00 -3.47 -1.11
CA PHE A 29 -12.06 -2.90 -2.46
C PHE A 29 -13.43 -2.25 -2.74
N LEU A 30 -14.51 -2.82 -2.20
CA LEU A 30 -15.85 -2.25 -2.34
C LEU A 30 -16.00 -0.95 -1.54
N ILE A 31 -15.53 -0.89 -0.29
CA ILE A 31 -15.56 0.35 0.50
C ILE A 31 -14.80 1.46 -0.21
N ALA A 32 -13.61 1.17 -0.75
CA ALA A 32 -12.77 2.12 -1.48
C ALA A 32 -13.43 2.69 -2.77
N ARG A 33 -14.47 2.04 -3.29
CA ARG A 33 -15.22 2.47 -4.48
C ARG A 33 -16.70 2.68 -4.20
N LYS A 34 -17.07 2.95 -2.94
CA LYS A 34 -18.46 3.23 -2.51
C LYS A 34 -19.44 2.14 -2.96
N PHE A 35 -19.02 0.87 -2.87
CA PHE A 35 -19.74 -0.34 -3.25
C PHE A 35 -20.06 -0.50 -4.74
N ASP A 36 -19.39 0.27 -5.61
CA ASP A 36 -19.43 0.07 -7.05
C ASP A 36 -18.61 -1.15 -7.45
N VAL A 37 -19.30 -2.20 -7.93
CA VAL A 37 -18.68 -3.49 -8.24
C VAL A 37 -17.71 -3.38 -9.42
N ALA A 38 -18.07 -2.67 -10.49
CA ALA A 38 -17.23 -2.58 -11.69
C ALA A 38 -15.93 -1.83 -11.39
N ARG A 39 -16.02 -0.69 -10.69
CA ARG A 39 -14.84 0.08 -10.29
C ARG A 39 -13.99 -0.64 -9.24
N ALA A 40 -14.61 -1.40 -8.33
CA ALA A 40 -13.88 -2.21 -7.36
C ALA A 40 -13.09 -3.34 -8.04
N VAL A 41 -13.67 -4.01 -9.04
CA VAL A 41 -12.99 -5.06 -9.81
C VAL A 41 -11.80 -4.48 -10.56
N ALA A 42 -11.96 -3.36 -11.26
CA ALA A 42 -10.85 -2.69 -11.94
C ALA A 42 -9.71 -2.32 -10.98
N LEU A 43 -10.04 -1.77 -9.80
CA LEU A 43 -9.06 -1.45 -8.76
C LEU A 43 -8.33 -2.72 -8.26
N PHE A 44 -9.06 -3.82 -8.06
CA PHE A 44 -8.47 -5.09 -7.62
C PHE A 44 -7.48 -5.65 -8.65
N GLU A 45 -7.86 -5.68 -9.93
CA GLU A 45 -7.01 -6.16 -11.01
C GLU A 45 -5.75 -5.30 -11.18
N GLN A 46 -5.91 -3.98 -11.14
CA GLN A 46 -4.77 -3.06 -11.19
C GLN A 46 -3.84 -3.26 -10.00
N ASN A 47 -4.39 -3.40 -8.78
CA ASN A 47 -3.58 -3.65 -7.59
C ASN A 47 -2.83 -5.00 -7.66
N GLU A 48 -3.46 -6.08 -8.13
CA GLU A 48 -2.75 -7.37 -8.34
C GLU A 48 -1.63 -7.24 -9.37
N LEU A 49 -1.87 -6.57 -10.50
CA LEU A 49 -0.86 -6.37 -11.55
C LEU A 49 0.32 -5.54 -11.05
N THR A 50 0.05 -4.45 -10.32
CA THR A 50 1.12 -3.61 -9.74
C THR A 50 1.93 -4.40 -8.70
N ARG A 51 1.27 -5.18 -7.84
CA ARG A 51 1.97 -6.01 -6.84
C ARG A 51 2.83 -7.08 -7.47
N GLN A 52 2.36 -7.72 -8.55
CA GLN A 52 3.18 -8.69 -9.29
C GLN A 52 4.38 -8.03 -9.97
N ARG A 53 4.17 -6.88 -10.63
CA ARG A 53 5.23 -6.13 -11.33
C ARG A 53 6.34 -5.67 -10.38
N GLU A 54 5.97 -5.19 -9.20
CA GLU A 54 6.91 -4.63 -8.22
C GLU A 54 7.42 -5.69 -7.21
N GLY A 55 7.01 -6.95 -7.32
CA GLY A 55 7.43 -8.02 -6.40
C GLY A 55 6.91 -7.86 -4.97
N LEU A 56 5.68 -7.36 -4.81
CA LEU A 56 5.02 -7.04 -3.54
C LEU A 56 4.01 -8.11 -3.10
N MET A 57 4.26 -9.38 -3.48
CA MET A 57 3.37 -10.51 -3.20
C MET A 57 3.68 -11.19 -1.85
N HIS A 58 4.90 -11.05 -1.35
CA HIS A 58 5.36 -11.65 -0.10
C HIS A 58 6.18 -10.63 0.68
N PHE A 59 5.82 -10.42 1.94
CA PHE A 59 6.54 -9.55 2.87
C PHE A 59 7.03 -10.39 4.04
N ASP A 60 8.31 -10.28 4.35
CA ASP A 60 8.90 -10.88 5.55
C ASP A 60 9.38 -9.79 6.50
N PRO A 61 8.51 -9.26 7.38
CA PRO A 61 8.84 -8.14 8.25
C PRO A 61 9.76 -8.52 9.42
N VAL A 62 10.00 -9.82 9.65
CA VAL A 62 10.76 -10.33 10.81
C VAL A 62 12.22 -10.60 10.45
N ASN A 63 12.51 -10.84 9.17
CA ASN A 63 13.85 -11.06 8.68
C ASN A 63 14.40 -9.86 7.90
N ASP A 64 15.73 -9.76 7.84
CA ASP A 64 16.38 -8.87 6.91
C ASP A 64 16.14 -9.34 5.47
N PRO A 65 16.06 -8.42 4.51
CA PRO A 65 16.35 -6.96 4.60
C PRO A 65 15.16 -6.04 4.98
N LEU A 66 13.92 -6.53 5.05
CA LEU A 66 12.76 -5.67 5.31
C LEU A 66 12.70 -5.19 6.76
N LYS A 67 13.15 -6.01 7.71
CA LYS A 67 13.21 -5.61 9.13
C LYS A 67 14.06 -4.36 9.34
N SER A 68 15.31 -4.35 8.87
CA SER A 68 16.21 -3.19 9.00
C SER A 68 15.64 -1.96 8.29
N GLU A 69 15.01 -2.14 7.13
CA GLU A 69 14.31 -1.07 6.42
C GLU A 69 13.17 -0.45 7.24
N LEU A 70 12.33 -1.26 7.87
CA LEU A 70 11.25 -0.78 8.76
C LEU A 70 11.81 -0.03 9.99
N HIS A 71 12.95 -0.48 10.52
CA HIS A 71 13.60 0.16 11.67
C HIS A 71 14.20 1.53 11.33
N THR A 72 14.47 1.83 10.04
CA THR A 72 14.92 3.19 9.65
C THR A 72 13.89 4.27 9.98
N GLY A 73 12.61 3.91 10.10
CA GLY A 73 11.53 4.86 10.36
C GLY A 73 11.45 5.97 9.30
N LYS A 74 11.89 5.69 8.06
CA LYS A 74 11.74 6.62 6.93
C LYS A 74 10.28 6.74 6.48
N PHE A 75 9.50 5.68 6.71
CA PHE A 75 8.05 5.68 6.56
C PHE A 75 7.42 5.24 7.88
N THR A 76 6.42 5.97 8.35
CA THR A 76 5.73 5.67 9.61
C THR A 76 4.27 6.10 9.53
N VAL A 77 3.36 5.25 10.02
CA VAL A 77 1.97 5.61 10.26
C VAL A 77 1.84 6.11 11.69
N LEU A 78 1.41 7.36 11.86
CA LEU A 78 1.27 7.97 13.18
C LEU A 78 0.10 7.33 13.95
N PRO A 79 0.21 7.24 15.29
CA PRO A 79 -0.89 6.75 16.12
C PRO A 79 -2.07 7.73 16.17
N THR A 80 -1.83 9.00 15.84
CA THR A 80 -2.84 10.05 15.76
C THR A 80 -3.51 10.08 14.39
N ARG A 81 -4.81 10.39 14.39
CA ARG A 81 -5.61 10.60 13.18
C ARG A 81 -5.84 12.08 12.93
N ASP A 82 -6.19 12.43 11.71
CA ASP A 82 -6.63 13.79 11.39
C ASP A 82 -8.05 14.08 11.95
N ALA A 83 -8.55 15.30 11.74
CA ALA A 83 -9.88 15.70 12.18
C ALA A 83 -11.03 14.91 11.50
N THR A 84 -10.77 14.25 10.38
CA THR A 84 -11.74 13.43 9.63
C THR A 84 -11.69 11.94 10.01
N GLY A 85 -10.70 11.54 10.82
CA GLY A 85 -10.44 10.16 11.22
C GLY A 85 -9.50 9.40 10.28
N ALA A 86 -8.92 10.07 9.26
CA ALA A 86 -7.95 9.48 8.35
C ALA A 86 -6.63 9.18 9.08
N ALA A 87 -6.01 8.05 8.73
CA ALA A 87 -4.69 7.71 9.27
C ALA A 87 -3.62 8.60 8.62
N ILE A 88 -2.65 9.06 9.41
CA ILE A 88 -1.59 9.93 8.90
C ILE A 88 -0.34 9.08 8.65
N ALA A 89 0.09 9.01 7.40
CA ALA A 89 1.32 8.34 6.99
C ALA A 89 2.37 9.39 6.63
N VAL A 90 3.56 9.31 7.22
CA VAL A 90 4.65 10.26 7.00
C VAL A 90 5.81 9.55 6.34
N PHE A 91 6.28 10.10 5.22
CA PHE A 91 7.54 9.71 4.60
C PHE A 91 8.58 10.81 4.81
N THR A 92 9.65 10.50 5.52
CA THR A 92 10.71 11.44 5.89
C THR A 92 11.88 11.29 4.92
N ALA A 93 11.97 12.20 3.95
CA ALA A 93 12.91 12.10 2.84
C ALA A 93 14.38 12.15 3.30
N HIS A 94 14.73 12.94 4.33
CA HIS A 94 16.12 13.03 4.80
C HIS A 94 16.68 11.71 5.38
N ARG A 95 15.81 10.78 5.78
CA ARG A 95 16.19 9.44 6.26
C ARG A 95 16.34 8.43 5.13
N HIS A 96 15.88 8.76 3.93
CA HIS A 96 16.05 7.92 2.76
C HIS A 96 17.46 8.08 2.21
N LEU A 97 18.25 7.00 2.25
CA LEU A 97 19.60 6.93 1.69
C LEU A 97 19.60 5.88 0.58
N PRO A 98 19.48 6.29 -0.70
CA PRO A 98 19.44 5.37 -1.84
C PRO A 98 20.66 4.43 -1.91
N MET A 99 21.80 4.86 -1.35
CA MET A 99 23.03 4.07 -1.28
C MET A 99 22.94 2.88 -0.30
N ASN A 100 22.06 2.96 0.70
CA ASN A 100 21.95 1.96 1.77
C ASN A 100 20.72 1.05 1.62
N SER A 101 19.70 1.49 0.90
CA SER A 101 18.45 0.75 0.70
C SER A 101 18.00 0.86 -0.74
N THR A 102 17.70 -0.27 -1.39
CA THR A 102 17.12 -0.25 -2.73
C THR A 102 15.70 0.32 -2.68
N HIS A 103 15.28 1.04 -3.73
CA HIS A 103 13.93 1.57 -3.83
C HIS A 103 12.85 0.48 -3.69
N GLN A 104 13.13 -0.74 -4.14
CA GLN A 104 12.23 -1.89 -3.99
C GLN A 104 11.99 -2.25 -2.52
N MET A 105 13.05 -2.22 -1.69
CA MET A 105 12.93 -2.48 -0.25
C MET A 105 12.10 -1.39 0.44
N THR A 106 12.36 -0.13 0.08
CA THR A 106 11.56 0.99 0.59
C THR A 106 10.11 0.89 0.18
N LEU A 107 9.83 0.51 -1.07
CA LEU A 107 8.47 0.30 -1.55
C LEU A 107 7.76 -0.82 -0.79
N GLN A 108 8.46 -1.94 -0.52
CA GLN A 108 7.93 -3.03 0.29
C GLN A 108 7.58 -2.57 1.71
N GLY A 109 8.45 -1.79 2.36
CA GLY A 109 8.20 -1.23 3.68
C GLY A 109 7.00 -0.27 3.73
N VAL A 110 6.85 0.57 2.71
CA VAL A 110 5.70 1.48 2.57
C VAL A 110 4.40 0.69 2.40
N VAL A 111 4.36 -0.26 1.45
CA VAL A 111 3.16 -1.04 1.16
C VAL A 111 2.76 -1.92 2.33
N TYR A 112 3.73 -2.53 3.03
CA TYR A 112 3.46 -3.33 4.23
C TYR A 112 2.78 -2.51 5.33
N GLN A 113 3.30 -1.32 5.63
CA GLN A 113 2.73 -0.43 6.65
C GLN A 113 1.35 0.10 6.25
N LEU A 114 1.13 0.41 4.96
CA LEU A 114 -0.19 0.79 4.45
C LEU A 114 -1.18 -0.37 4.54
N ASP A 115 -0.77 -1.60 4.20
CA ASP A 115 -1.61 -2.79 4.31
C ASP A 115 -2.02 -3.06 5.76
N ALA A 116 -1.10 -2.82 6.70
CA ALA A 116 -1.37 -2.88 8.14
C ALA A 116 -2.36 -1.78 8.59
N ALA A 117 -2.16 -0.54 8.15
CA ALA A 117 -3.05 0.58 8.47
C ALA A 117 -4.47 0.38 7.90
N LEU A 118 -4.58 -0.26 6.73
CA LEU A 118 -5.85 -0.62 6.08
C LEU A 118 -6.56 -1.79 6.74
N GLN A 119 -5.99 -2.45 7.76
CA GLN A 119 -6.73 -3.43 8.56
C GLN A 119 -7.77 -2.75 9.46
N ASP A 120 -7.54 -1.49 9.84
CA ASP A 120 -8.47 -0.72 10.66
C ASP A 120 -9.70 -0.27 9.84
N PRO A 121 -10.93 -0.63 10.25
CA PRO A 121 -12.16 -0.20 9.60
C PRO A 121 -12.32 1.32 9.51
N ILE A 122 -11.78 2.08 10.46
CA ILE A 122 -11.84 3.55 10.46
C ILE A 122 -11.00 4.08 9.30
N THR A 123 -9.77 3.58 9.14
CA THR A 123 -8.87 3.94 8.04
C THR A 123 -9.46 3.57 6.68
N GLN A 124 -10.15 2.43 6.57
CA GLN A 124 -10.84 2.05 5.33
C GLN A 124 -11.94 3.04 4.91
N ARG A 125 -12.59 3.69 5.88
CA ARG A 125 -13.68 4.65 5.64
C ARG A 125 -13.19 6.06 5.43
N ALA A 126 -12.28 6.53 6.29
CA ALA A 126 -11.78 7.90 6.28
C ALA A 126 -10.58 8.08 5.33
N GLY A 127 -9.91 7.01 4.95
CA GLY A 127 -8.74 7.03 4.07
C GLY A 127 -7.43 7.27 4.83
N ILE A 128 -6.41 7.66 4.07
CA ILE A 128 -5.04 7.88 4.55
C ILE A 128 -4.56 9.23 4.01
N VAL A 129 -4.03 10.05 4.90
CA VAL A 129 -3.33 11.29 4.54
C VAL A 129 -1.84 10.98 4.48
N PHE A 130 -1.26 11.15 3.30
CA PHE A 130 0.16 10.93 3.08
C PHE A 130 0.91 12.27 3.12
N ILE A 131 1.86 12.39 4.05
CA ILE A 131 2.72 13.55 4.22
C ILE A 131 4.11 13.18 3.75
N TYR A 132 4.62 13.92 2.77
CA TYR A 132 5.98 13.79 2.30
C TYR A 132 6.84 14.89 2.93
N ASP A 133 7.56 14.56 4.00
CA ASP A 133 8.41 15.49 4.73
C ASP A 133 9.77 15.65 4.04
N MET A 134 9.93 16.80 3.40
CA MET A 134 11.15 17.24 2.71
C MET A 134 12.13 18.01 3.63
N SER A 135 11.80 18.17 4.92
CA SER A 135 12.63 18.93 5.85
C SER A 135 14.02 18.30 5.96
N ASN A 136 15.06 19.13 5.80
CA ASN A 136 16.48 18.74 5.83
C ASN A 136 16.89 17.70 4.76
N SER A 137 16.06 17.47 3.74
CA SER A 137 16.43 16.58 2.64
C SER A 137 17.45 17.24 1.71
N LYS A 138 18.41 16.45 1.23
CA LYS A 138 19.37 16.85 0.20
C LYS A 138 19.00 16.19 -1.13
N TYR A 139 19.56 16.69 -2.23
CA TYR A 139 19.36 16.07 -3.55
C TYR A 139 19.77 14.59 -3.58
N SER A 140 20.80 14.21 -2.81
CA SER A 140 21.23 12.81 -2.64
C SER A 140 20.21 11.90 -1.97
N ASN A 141 19.21 12.46 -1.29
CA ASN A 141 18.11 11.71 -0.67
C ASN A 141 16.91 11.57 -1.61
N PHE A 142 16.87 12.29 -2.72
CA PHE A 142 15.73 12.30 -3.61
C PHE A 142 15.82 11.14 -4.61
N ASP A 143 14.83 10.26 -4.56
CA ASP A 143 14.65 9.17 -5.53
C ASP A 143 13.36 9.44 -6.32
N TYR A 144 13.54 9.85 -7.57
CA TYR A 144 12.45 10.20 -8.47
C TYR A 144 11.58 8.98 -8.81
N ASP A 145 12.21 7.84 -9.10
CA ASP A 145 11.52 6.62 -9.50
C ASP A 145 10.69 6.06 -8.33
N LEU A 146 11.26 6.07 -7.13
CA LEU A 146 10.54 5.70 -5.90
C LEU A 146 9.33 6.61 -5.69
N SER A 147 9.50 7.92 -5.83
CA SER A 147 8.43 8.90 -5.62
C SER A 147 7.29 8.70 -6.64
N GLN A 148 7.61 8.45 -7.91
CA GLN A 148 6.61 8.13 -8.94
C GLN A 148 5.86 6.83 -8.63
N LYS A 149 6.57 5.78 -8.17
CA LYS A 149 5.95 4.50 -7.80
C LYS A 149 5.00 4.66 -6.61
N ILE A 150 5.41 5.38 -5.57
CA ILE A 150 4.57 5.68 -4.40
C ILE A 150 3.30 6.44 -4.83
N LEU A 151 3.43 7.47 -5.66
CA LEU A 151 2.28 8.23 -6.18
C LEU A 151 1.36 7.37 -7.04
N THR A 152 1.91 6.45 -7.82
CA THR A 152 1.12 5.53 -8.66
C THR A 152 0.37 4.50 -7.82
N LEU A 153 0.94 4.06 -6.69
CA LEU A 153 0.27 3.17 -5.74
C LEU A 153 -0.86 3.85 -4.97
N LEU A 154 -0.79 5.18 -4.78
CA LEU A 154 -1.78 5.97 -4.05
C LEU A 154 -2.92 6.51 -4.93
N LYS A 155 -2.84 6.35 -6.26
CA LYS A 155 -3.92 6.71 -7.22
C LYS A 155 -4.96 5.61 -7.35
#